data_AF-A0A3N5X179-F1
#
_entry.id   AF-A0A3N5X179-F1
#
_cell.length_a   1.000
_cell.length_b   1.000
_cell.length_c   1.000
_cell.angle_alpha   90.00
_cell.angle_beta   90.00
_cell.angle_gamma   90.00
#
_symmetry.space_group_name_H-M   'P 1'
#
loop_
_entity.id
_entity.type
_entity.pdbx_description
1 polymer ?
#
loop_
_entity_poly.entity_id
_entity_poly.type
_entity_poly.pdbx_seq_one_letter_code
_entity_poly.pdbx_strand_id
1 'polypeptide(L)'
;MRSKGGLYGCSRGSGYKRADLKVLRTVRFDLPTYSSDRDGGPARPHSSQKFDSRGGGKDQGCGNGQPGRGSRMNAYPDDSATPSPEPHGDAALRGKARLYESSTSMRASERHDPPNYGAPIAVPGRNCWKRPVAGKVAFLVDGDAYFSAFAAAVERARFSVLILGWDIDSRLQLRGDGSRGKFSNELGLFLKEIISRRKELQIHVLSWDFAMIYLLEREFLPVFKRPWRGRRRIHFRLDGRHPRGGSHHQKVVVIDDAVAFSGGLDLTKHRWDTPEHKRDDPRRVKPGGFHYEPFHDVQMAVSGEAASALGELARERWRRATGISLFPPPGGSDPWPDDLTPDLEEVPVAIARTEPEWNGYPGIREVESLFLDMIAAARHSIYIENQYFTSARICDALIQRLTEQDGPDIVMIMAERNSGWLEQNSMGIIRAQLFQKLKRADRFGHLYLYQPALPGGERMEVHSKVIVVDDRLARVGSANLSNRSTGL
;
A
#
# COMPACT_ATOMS: atom_id res chain seq x y z
N MET A 1 -61.58 6.39 3.96
CA MET A 1 -60.93 5.88 2.73
C MET A 1 -59.41 5.85 2.94
N ARG A 2 -58.83 4.64 2.99
CA ARG A 2 -57.47 4.19 2.57
C ARG A 2 -56.29 5.19 2.70
N SER A 3 -55.36 4.98 3.66
CA SER A 3 -54.06 4.26 3.54
C SER A 3 -53.03 4.96 2.61
N LYS A 4 -51.77 5.24 2.94
CA LYS A 4 -50.77 4.45 3.68
C LYS A 4 -49.68 5.34 4.30
N GLY A 5 -49.28 5.02 5.53
CA GLY A 5 -47.96 5.34 6.08
C GLY A 5 -46.95 4.23 5.75
N GLY A 6 -45.67 4.54 5.86
CA GLY A 6 -44.56 3.60 5.71
C GLY A 6 -43.31 4.11 6.41
N LEU A 7 -43.19 3.74 7.69
CA LEU A 7 -41.98 3.85 8.50
C LEU A 7 -40.90 2.91 7.94
N TYR A 8 -39.70 3.42 7.66
CA TYR A 8 -38.54 2.57 7.38
C TYR A 8 -37.88 2.18 8.71
N GLY A 9 -38.11 0.92 9.09
CA GLY A 9 -37.51 0.27 10.24
C GLY A 9 -36.04 -0.11 9.99
N CYS A 10 -35.26 0.08 11.04
CA CYS A 10 -33.87 -0.32 11.18
C CYS A 10 -33.78 -1.85 11.25
N SER A 11 -33.23 -2.50 10.22
CA SER A 11 -32.91 -3.94 10.27
C SER A 11 -31.44 -4.14 10.60
N ARG A 12 -31.17 -4.58 11.84
CA ARG A 12 -29.90 -5.17 12.25
C ARG A 12 -29.75 -6.55 11.61
N GLY A 13 -28.58 -6.84 11.05
CA GLY A 13 -28.21 -8.17 10.59
C GLY A 13 -27.07 -8.14 9.57
N SER A 14 -25.82 -8.06 10.03
CA SER A 14 -24.65 -8.35 9.19
C SER A 14 -23.86 -9.50 9.81
N GLY A 15 -24.28 -10.72 9.50
CA GLY A 15 -23.37 -11.85 9.52
C GLY A 15 -22.37 -11.66 8.37
N TYR A 16 -21.07 -11.65 8.68
CA TYR A 16 -20.02 -11.71 7.68
C TYR A 16 -20.19 -13.01 6.88
N LYS A 17 -20.78 -12.90 5.69
CA LYS A 17 -20.71 -13.97 4.69
C LYS A 17 -19.31 -13.93 4.10
N ARG A 18 -18.65 -15.10 4.02
CA ARG A 18 -17.44 -15.34 3.22
C ARG A 18 -17.50 -14.53 1.94
N ALA A 19 -16.47 -13.73 1.67
CA ALA A 19 -16.34 -12.98 0.44
C ALA A 19 -16.51 -13.93 -0.76
N ASP A 20 -17.52 -13.67 -1.60
CA ASP A 20 -17.63 -14.31 -2.91
C ASP A 20 -16.40 -13.85 -3.73
N LEU A 21 -15.38 -14.72 -3.83
CA LEU A 21 -14.14 -14.53 -4.62
C LEU A 21 -14.38 -14.40 -6.14
N LYS A 22 -15.60 -14.07 -6.60
CA LYS A 22 -16.04 -14.07 -8.00
C LYS A 22 -15.47 -12.91 -8.85
N VAL A 23 -14.71 -11.99 -8.26
CA VAL A 23 -14.18 -10.79 -8.95
C VAL A 23 -12.65 -10.80 -9.10
N LEU A 24 -11.99 -11.88 -8.69
CA LEU A 24 -10.54 -12.02 -8.80
C LEU A 24 -10.18 -13.05 -9.88
N ARG A 25 -9.25 -12.68 -10.77
CA ARG A 25 -8.68 -13.62 -11.74
C ARG A 25 -7.38 -14.16 -11.17
N THR A 26 -7.22 -15.48 -11.20
CA THR A 26 -5.94 -16.13 -10.91
C THR A 26 -4.91 -15.71 -11.95
N VAL A 27 -3.73 -15.27 -11.51
CA VAL A 27 -2.69 -14.84 -12.43
C VAL A 27 -1.85 -16.04 -12.88
N ARG A 28 -1.93 -16.36 -14.18
CA ARG A 28 -0.91 -17.20 -14.84
C ARG A 28 0.23 -16.29 -15.28
N PHE A 29 1.40 -16.50 -14.69
CA PHE A 29 2.63 -15.81 -15.09
C PHE A 29 3.34 -16.69 -16.11
N ASP A 30 3.12 -16.41 -17.39
CA ASP A 30 3.90 -17.01 -18.46
C ASP A 30 5.25 -16.28 -18.54
N LEU A 31 6.33 -17.02 -18.31
CA LEU A 31 7.68 -16.51 -18.57
C LEU A 31 7.87 -16.41 -20.09
N PRO A 32 8.60 -15.42 -20.61
CA PRO A 32 9.15 -15.53 -21.95
C PRO A 32 10.04 -16.77 -22.00
N THR A 33 9.61 -17.80 -22.71
CA THR A 33 10.49 -18.93 -23.07
C THR A 33 11.52 -18.38 -24.03
N TYR A 34 12.74 -18.15 -23.55
CA TYR A 34 13.86 -17.97 -24.44
C TYR A 34 14.18 -19.35 -25.02
N SER A 35 13.67 -19.63 -26.22
CA SER A 35 14.21 -20.72 -27.03
C SER A 35 15.67 -20.39 -27.29
N SER A 36 16.55 -21.27 -26.83
CA SER A 36 17.96 -21.27 -27.19
C SER A 36 18.14 -21.93 -28.56
N ASP A 37 17.46 -21.44 -29.59
CA ASP A 37 17.76 -21.80 -30.97
C ASP A 37 18.61 -20.68 -31.58
N ARG A 38 19.93 -20.85 -31.43
CA ARG A 38 20.89 -20.29 -32.37
C ARG A 38 20.73 -21.08 -33.65
N ASP A 39 20.18 -20.46 -34.69
CA ASP A 39 20.73 -20.50 -36.05
C ASP A 39 19.87 -19.63 -36.97
N GLY A 40 20.45 -18.52 -37.42
CA GLY A 40 19.81 -17.55 -38.29
C GLY A 40 20.68 -16.33 -38.45
N GLY A 41 21.61 -16.39 -39.40
CA GLY A 41 22.56 -15.33 -39.72
C GLY A 41 21.87 -13.98 -40.06
N PRO A 42 22.58 -12.85 -39.91
CA PRO A 42 21.98 -11.54 -40.01
C PRO A 42 21.60 -11.22 -41.47
N ALA A 43 20.31 -10.95 -41.68
CA ALA A 43 19.82 -10.32 -42.89
C ALA A 43 20.34 -8.88 -43.00
N ARG A 44 20.93 -8.56 -44.14
CA ARG A 44 21.46 -7.24 -44.51
C ARG A 44 20.36 -6.16 -44.52
N PRO A 45 20.61 -4.94 -44.03
CA PRO A 45 19.88 -3.77 -44.47
C PRO A 45 20.57 -3.12 -45.68
N HIS A 46 19.77 -2.79 -46.69
CA HIS A 46 20.17 -2.02 -47.87
C HIS A 46 20.55 -0.58 -47.49
N SER A 47 21.71 -0.16 -48.04
CA SER A 47 22.20 1.18 -48.38
C SER A 47 21.36 2.42 -48.01
N SER A 48 21.99 3.40 -47.33
CA SER A 48 22.42 4.64 -48.00
C SER A 48 23.27 5.57 -47.10
N GLN A 49 24.32 6.11 -47.74
CA GLN A 49 25.03 7.38 -47.50
C GLN A 49 26.01 7.55 -46.30
N LYS A 50 27.29 7.31 -46.65
CA LYS A 50 28.51 8.14 -46.46
C LYS A 50 28.61 9.04 -45.21
N PHE A 51 29.66 8.81 -44.41
CA PHE A 51 30.75 9.78 -44.22
C PHE A 51 32.04 9.10 -43.70
N ASP A 52 33.17 9.54 -44.24
CA ASP A 52 34.55 9.11 -43.98
C ASP A 52 35.01 9.37 -42.54
N SER A 53 35.81 8.47 -41.96
CA SER A 53 37.26 8.70 -41.72
C SER A 53 37.92 7.68 -40.77
N ARG A 54 38.88 6.94 -41.34
CA ARG A 54 40.23 6.58 -40.84
C ARG A 54 40.45 6.17 -39.37
N GLY A 55 41.05 4.98 -39.22
CA GLY A 55 42.32 4.86 -38.51
C GLY A 55 42.53 3.61 -37.63
N GLY A 56 43.39 2.69 -38.11
CA GLY A 56 44.28 1.78 -37.35
C GLY A 56 43.64 0.77 -36.38
N GLY A 57 43.94 -0.53 -36.37
CA GLY A 57 45.10 -1.27 -36.85
C GLY A 57 45.54 -2.23 -35.73
N LYS A 58 45.77 -3.50 -36.09
CA LYS A 58 46.60 -4.52 -35.39
C LYS A 58 46.08 -5.01 -34.03
N ASP A 59 46.37 -6.21 -33.53
CA ASP A 59 46.82 -7.53 -33.99
C ASP A 59 46.96 -8.34 -32.67
N GLN A 60 46.97 -9.68 -32.76
CA GLN A 60 47.43 -10.64 -31.74
C GLN A 60 46.53 -10.82 -30.50
N GLY A 61 46.38 -12.01 -29.91
CA GLY A 61 47.00 -13.31 -30.13
C GLY A 61 46.75 -14.20 -28.90
N CYS A 62 46.42 -15.47 -29.17
CA CYS A 62 46.59 -16.72 -28.41
C CYS A 62 46.83 -16.72 -26.88
N GLY A 63 46.20 -17.69 -26.20
CA GLY A 63 46.81 -18.27 -24.98
C GLY A 63 45.92 -19.11 -24.06
N ASN A 64 45.78 -20.40 -24.39
CA ASN A 64 45.68 -21.60 -23.53
C ASN A 64 45.36 -21.51 -22.02
N GLY A 65 44.56 -22.48 -21.55
CA GLY A 65 44.69 -22.99 -20.17
C GLY A 65 43.51 -23.79 -19.61
N GLN A 66 43.34 -25.05 -20.05
CA GLN A 66 42.73 -26.11 -19.21
C GLN A 66 43.80 -26.65 -18.24
N PRO A 67 43.44 -27.18 -17.06
CA PRO A 67 42.97 -28.58 -16.88
C PRO A 67 41.84 -28.68 -15.84
N GLY A 68 41.07 -29.76 -15.64
CA GLY A 68 41.10 -31.13 -16.12
C GLY A 68 40.53 -32.04 -15.01
N ARG A 69 39.73 -33.05 -15.42
CA ARG A 69 39.39 -34.34 -14.73
C ARG A 69 38.60 -34.20 -13.41
N GLY A 70 37.54 -34.95 -13.13
CA GLY A 70 37.16 -36.37 -13.31
C GLY A 70 36.50 -36.73 -11.97
N SER A 71 35.55 -37.64 -11.75
CA SER A 71 35.11 -38.85 -12.42
C SER A 71 33.97 -39.45 -11.57
N ARG A 72 33.05 -40.16 -12.23
CA ARG A 72 32.27 -41.35 -11.79
C ARG A 72 31.22 -41.19 -10.67
N MET A 73 29.93 -41.48 -10.91
CA MET A 73 29.20 -42.72 -11.30
C MET A 73 28.84 -43.66 -10.12
N ASN A 74 27.55 -44.04 -10.14
CA ASN A 74 26.84 -45.18 -9.53
C ASN A 74 25.90 -44.78 -8.38
N ALA A 75 24.73 -45.38 -8.18
CA ALA A 75 23.74 -46.14 -8.94
C ALA A 75 22.69 -46.58 -7.89
N TYR A 76 21.41 -46.55 -8.26
CA TYR A 76 20.21 -46.99 -7.52
C TYR A 76 20.21 -48.52 -7.19
N PRO A 77 19.37 -49.05 -6.28
CA PRO A 77 17.88 -49.17 -6.38
C PRO A 77 17.14 -48.75 -5.08
N ASP A 78 15.96 -48.12 -5.10
CA ASP A 78 14.61 -48.57 -5.46
C ASP A 78 14.12 -49.81 -4.70
N ASP A 79 13.11 -49.63 -3.82
CA ASP A 79 12.04 -50.60 -3.63
C ASP A 79 10.84 -49.98 -2.91
N SER A 80 9.73 -50.03 -3.63
CA SER A 80 8.35 -49.73 -3.29
C SER A 80 7.72 -50.75 -2.34
N ALA A 81 6.73 -50.33 -1.53
CA ALA A 81 5.36 -50.89 -1.56
C ALA A 81 4.49 -50.43 -0.37
N THR A 82 3.41 -49.74 -0.70
CA THR A 82 2.15 -49.66 0.07
C THR A 82 1.43 -51.01 0.08
N PRO A 83 0.47 -51.22 1.01
CA PRO A 83 -0.92 -51.23 0.54
C PRO A 83 -1.94 -50.61 1.50
N SER A 84 -3.08 -50.21 0.95
CA SER A 84 -4.37 -49.95 1.60
C SER A 84 -5.45 -50.57 0.68
N PRO A 85 -6.76 -50.45 0.97
CA PRO A 85 -7.54 -50.89 2.13
C PRO A 85 -8.73 -51.77 1.67
N GLU A 86 -9.57 -52.32 2.55
CA GLU A 86 -10.92 -52.83 2.18
C GLU A 86 -11.86 -52.97 3.42
N PRO A 87 -13.20 -53.05 3.24
CA PRO A 87 -14.18 -52.20 3.92
C PRO A 87 -15.26 -52.94 4.74
N HIS A 88 -15.87 -52.24 5.70
CA HIS A 88 -17.19 -52.52 6.30
C HIS A 88 -17.72 -51.19 6.86
N GLY A 89 -18.99 -50.80 6.84
CA GLY A 89 -20.25 -51.41 6.47
C GLY A 89 -21.35 -50.38 6.75
N ASP A 90 -22.44 -50.50 6.00
CA ASP A 90 -23.62 -49.63 5.95
C ASP A 90 -24.51 -49.79 7.20
N ALA A 91 -25.08 -48.71 7.73
CA ALA A 91 -26.29 -48.74 8.56
C ALA A 91 -26.88 -47.34 8.79
N ALA A 92 -27.97 -47.06 8.09
CA ALA A 92 -28.91 -45.97 8.36
C ALA A 92 -29.57 -46.10 9.75
N LEU A 93 -29.98 -44.98 10.36
CA LEU A 93 -31.22 -44.91 11.14
C LEU A 93 -31.71 -43.45 11.31
N ARG A 94 -32.98 -43.25 10.97
CA ARG A 94 -33.79 -42.03 11.08
C ARG A 94 -34.10 -41.71 12.54
N GLY A 95 -34.31 -40.43 12.88
CA GLY A 95 -35.23 -40.09 13.96
C GLY A 95 -35.12 -38.72 14.63
N LYS A 96 -36.14 -37.90 14.37
CA LYS A 96 -36.78 -36.94 15.29
C LYS A 96 -36.10 -35.59 15.54
N ALA A 97 -36.57 -34.60 14.80
CA ALA A 97 -36.65 -33.22 15.24
C ALA A 97 -37.47 -33.12 16.55
N ARG A 98 -36.88 -32.50 17.58
CA ARG A 98 -37.60 -31.98 18.74
C ARG A 98 -37.38 -30.48 18.80
N LEU A 99 -38.48 -29.76 18.66
CA LEU A 99 -38.64 -28.38 19.11
C LEU A 99 -38.53 -28.36 20.65
N TYR A 100 -37.65 -27.52 21.17
CA TYR A 100 -37.70 -27.04 22.55
C TYR A 100 -37.51 -25.53 22.50
N GLU A 101 -38.62 -24.81 22.67
CA GLU A 101 -38.59 -23.45 23.18
C GLU A 101 -38.34 -23.55 24.70
N SER A 102 -37.27 -22.94 25.19
CA SER A 102 -37.19 -22.53 26.59
C SER A 102 -36.58 -21.15 26.69
N SER A 103 -37.42 -20.22 27.09
CA SER A 103 -37.10 -18.89 27.58
C SER A 103 -35.98 -18.93 28.61
N THR A 104 -34.92 -18.14 28.41
CA THR A 104 -34.08 -17.68 29.53
C THR A 104 -33.70 -16.23 29.30
N SER A 105 -33.97 -15.41 30.32
CA SER A 105 -33.67 -13.98 30.38
C SER A 105 -32.22 -13.69 30.00
N MET A 106 -32.00 -12.81 29.03
CA MET A 106 -30.68 -12.23 28.80
C MET A 106 -30.28 -11.38 30.01
N ARG A 107 -29.39 -11.92 30.84
CA ARG A 107 -28.59 -11.11 31.76
C ARG A 107 -27.66 -10.24 30.92
N ALA A 108 -27.65 -8.95 31.25
CA ALA A 108 -26.60 -8.05 30.85
C ALA A 108 -25.24 -8.51 31.43
N SER A 109 -24.19 -8.18 30.68
CA SER A 109 -22.76 -8.23 31.01
C SER A 109 -22.11 -9.61 31.15
N GLU A 110 -21.72 -10.18 30.01
CA GLU A 110 -20.38 -10.78 29.91
C GLU A 110 -19.51 -9.78 29.15
N ARG A 111 -18.55 -9.16 29.84
CA ARG A 111 -17.42 -8.54 29.17
C ARG A 111 -16.70 -9.70 28.50
N HIS A 112 -16.71 -9.75 27.17
CA HIS A 112 -15.78 -10.64 26.46
C HIS A 112 -14.37 -10.20 26.86
N ASP A 113 -13.68 -11.04 27.61
CA ASP A 113 -12.23 -10.94 27.68
C ASP A 113 -11.73 -10.98 26.23
N PRO A 114 -10.84 -10.04 25.82
CA PRO A 114 -10.30 -10.05 24.48
C PRO A 114 -9.62 -11.41 24.24
N PRO A 115 -9.73 -11.99 23.04
CA PRO A 115 -9.08 -13.26 22.75
C PRO A 115 -7.60 -13.19 23.15
N ASN A 116 -7.08 -14.24 23.77
CA ASN A 116 -5.67 -14.32 24.10
C ASN A 116 -4.85 -14.45 22.80
N TYR A 117 -4.56 -13.30 22.19
CA TYR A 117 -3.81 -13.18 20.96
C TYR A 117 -2.29 -13.40 21.17
N GLY A 118 -1.84 -13.96 22.31
CA GLY A 118 -0.42 -14.14 22.60
C GLY A 118 0.35 -12.82 22.69
N ALA A 119 1.67 -12.89 22.55
CA ALA A 119 2.53 -11.71 22.59
C ALA A 119 2.25 -10.76 21.40
N PRO A 120 2.34 -9.43 21.60
CA PRO A 120 2.12 -8.47 20.52
C PRO A 120 3.17 -8.63 19.42
N ILE A 121 2.72 -8.66 18.17
CA ILE A 121 3.60 -8.74 17.00
C ILE A 121 4.43 -7.45 16.88
N ALA A 122 3.81 -6.28 17.07
CA ALA A 122 4.49 -5.00 17.05
C ALA A 122 5.09 -4.66 18.43
N VAL A 123 6.42 -4.52 18.47
CA VAL A 123 7.23 -4.27 19.66
C VAL A 123 8.04 -2.98 19.46
N PRO A 124 7.72 -1.91 20.23
CA PRO A 124 8.46 -0.65 20.16
C PRO A 124 9.96 -0.82 20.40
N GLY A 125 10.78 -0.09 19.65
CA GLY A 125 12.24 -0.16 19.70
C GLY A 125 12.86 -1.35 18.94
N ARG A 126 12.04 -2.31 18.46
CA ARG A 126 12.51 -3.44 17.63
C ARG A 126 12.00 -3.33 16.19
N ASN A 127 10.68 -3.37 16.02
CA ASN A 127 10.03 -3.40 14.71
C ASN A 127 9.01 -2.27 14.50
N CYS A 128 8.86 -1.39 15.49
CA CYS A 128 8.15 -0.13 15.36
C CYS A 128 8.78 0.91 16.26
N TRP A 129 8.57 2.18 15.94
CA TRP A 129 9.06 3.30 16.73
C TRP A 129 8.24 3.49 18.01
N LYS A 130 6.92 3.57 17.85
CA LYS A 130 5.95 3.76 18.94
C LYS A 130 4.72 2.90 18.69
N ARG A 131 4.00 2.59 19.76
CA ARG A 131 2.70 1.89 19.74
C ARG A 131 1.67 2.64 20.63
N PRO A 132 1.34 3.90 20.30
CA PRO A 132 0.33 4.68 21.03
C PRO A 132 -1.07 4.07 20.90
N VAL A 133 -1.99 4.49 21.78
CA VAL A 133 -3.42 4.19 21.63
C VAL A 133 -4.06 5.23 20.71
N ALA A 134 -4.70 4.77 19.64
CA ALA A 134 -5.54 5.61 18.81
C ALA A 134 -6.96 5.59 19.36
N GLY A 135 -7.55 6.77 19.58
CA GLY A 135 -8.93 6.85 20.07
C GLY A 135 -9.93 6.37 19.01
N LYS A 136 -9.66 6.69 17.74
CA LYS A 136 -10.42 6.26 16.56
C LYS A 136 -9.46 5.85 15.45
N VAL A 137 -9.81 4.80 14.71
CA VAL A 137 -9.13 4.35 13.49
C VAL A 137 -10.18 4.12 12.41
N ALA A 138 -9.91 4.57 11.19
CA ALA A 138 -10.71 4.24 10.02
C ALA A 138 -9.82 3.91 8.82
N PHE A 139 -10.21 2.90 8.04
CA PHE A 139 -9.58 2.51 6.79
C PHE A 139 -10.34 3.16 5.63
N LEU A 140 -9.63 3.99 4.88
CA LEU A 140 -10.16 4.76 3.77
C LEU A 140 -9.74 4.07 2.49
N VAL A 141 -10.66 3.33 1.89
CA VAL A 141 -10.46 2.62 0.63
C VAL A 141 -10.70 3.60 -0.52
N ASP A 142 -9.68 3.74 -1.36
CA ASP A 142 -9.59 4.62 -2.52
C ASP A 142 -9.59 6.12 -2.21
N GLY A 143 -9.29 6.89 -3.27
CA GLY A 143 -9.08 8.34 -3.17
C GLY A 143 -10.32 9.13 -2.79
N ASP A 144 -11.54 8.70 -3.15
CA ASP A 144 -12.76 9.44 -2.79
C ASP A 144 -12.98 9.47 -1.27
N ALA A 145 -12.82 8.32 -0.61
CA ALA A 145 -12.94 8.22 0.84
C ALA A 145 -11.85 9.06 1.54
N TYR A 146 -10.59 8.93 1.10
CA TYR A 146 -9.49 9.68 1.70
C TYR A 146 -9.58 11.18 1.48
N PHE A 147 -9.75 11.64 0.25
CA PHE A 147 -9.73 13.07 -0.05
C PHE A 147 -10.93 13.81 0.53
N SER A 148 -12.10 13.15 0.59
CA SER A 148 -13.27 13.68 1.28
C SER A 148 -13.05 13.82 2.79
N ALA A 149 -12.51 12.77 3.44
CA ALA A 149 -12.19 12.80 4.86
C ALA A 149 -11.11 13.83 5.21
N PHE A 150 -10.07 13.95 4.37
CA PHE A 150 -9.04 14.98 4.48
C PHE A 150 -9.66 16.38 4.43
N ALA A 151 -10.51 16.65 3.44
CA ALA A 151 -11.14 17.95 3.29
C ALA A 151 -12.04 18.28 4.49
N ALA A 152 -12.88 17.34 4.93
CA ALA A 152 -13.74 17.50 6.09
C ALA A 152 -12.94 17.77 7.39
N ALA A 153 -11.81 17.09 7.59
CA ALA A 153 -10.95 17.31 8.74
C ALA A 153 -10.26 18.69 8.68
N VAL A 154 -9.75 19.11 7.52
CA VAL A 154 -9.10 20.42 7.35
C VAL A 154 -10.09 21.58 7.53
N GLU A 155 -11.37 21.41 7.19
CA GLU A 155 -12.41 22.41 7.46
C GLU A 155 -12.58 22.73 8.97
N ARG A 156 -12.25 21.75 9.82
CA ARG A 156 -12.32 21.81 11.28
C ARG A 156 -10.99 22.22 11.93
N ALA A 157 -9.90 22.25 11.16
CA ALA A 157 -8.57 22.59 11.65
C ALA A 157 -8.52 24.02 12.26
N ARG A 158 -7.81 24.15 13.37
CA ARG A 158 -7.66 25.40 14.13
C ARG A 158 -6.24 25.95 14.06
N PHE A 159 -5.22 25.11 14.18
CA PHE A 159 -3.86 25.53 14.50
C PHE A 159 -2.82 25.09 13.46
N SER A 160 -2.81 23.81 13.07
CA SER A 160 -1.80 23.25 12.19
C SER A 160 -2.35 22.23 11.19
N VAL A 161 -1.82 22.26 9.96
CA VAL A 161 -1.88 21.16 9.01
C VAL A 161 -0.46 20.89 8.52
N LEU A 162 0.04 19.67 8.74
CA LEU A 162 1.33 19.19 8.26
C LEU A 162 1.08 18.17 7.14
N ILE A 163 1.68 18.36 5.98
CA ILE A 163 1.55 17.47 4.82
C ILE A 163 2.94 17.01 4.39
N LEU A 164 3.19 15.72 4.48
CA LEU A 164 4.35 15.04 3.90
C LEU A 164 3.88 14.25 2.68
N GLY A 165 4.52 14.46 1.54
CA GLY A 165 4.16 13.75 0.31
C GLY A 165 5.39 13.44 -0.55
N TRP A 166 5.28 12.35 -1.31
CA TRP A 166 6.18 12.12 -2.43
C TRP A 166 5.88 13.11 -3.55
N ASP A 167 4.60 13.40 -3.77
CA ASP A 167 4.11 14.41 -4.72
C ASP A 167 2.89 15.15 -4.17
N ILE A 168 2.62 16.32 -4.71
CA ILE A 168 1.42 17.11 -4.42
C ILE A 168 1.04 17.94 -5.65
N ASP A 169 -0.22 17.87 -6.07
CA ASP A 169 -0.73 18.67 -7.18
C ASP A 169 -1.85 19.58 -6.67
N SER A 170 -1.67 20.90 -6.82
CA SER A 170 -2.63 21.85 -6.27
C SER A 170 -3.98 21.82 -6.99
N ARG A 171 -4.05 21.20 -8.18
CA ARG A 171 -5.28 21.04 -8.97
C ARG A 171 -6.10 19.81 -8.62
N LEU A 172 -5.64 19.00 -7.67
CA LEU A 172 -6.37 17.82 -7.22
C LEU A 172 -7.81 18.22 -6.82
N GLN A 173 -8.79 17.52 -7.39
CA GLN A 173 -10.18 17.61 -6.99
C GLN A 173 -10.39 16.72 -5.76
N LEU A 174 -10.74 17.33 -4.62
CA LEU A 174 -10.86 16.62 -3.34
C LEU A 174 -12.12 15.76 -3.24
N ARG A 175 -13.18 16.15 -3.95
CA ARG A 175 -14.48 15.47 -3.94
C ARG A 175 -14.93 15.20 -5.36
N GLY A 176 -15.40 13.98 -5.63
CA GLY A 176 -15.77 13.57 -6.98
C GLY A 176 -16.96 14.32 -7.57
N ASP A 177 -17.90 14.80 -6.75
CA ASP A 177 -19.13 15.45 -7.23
C ASP A 177 -19.05 16.98 -7.34
N GLY A 178 -17.89 17.58 -7.04
CA GLY A 178 -17.63 19.03 -7.15
C GLY A 178 -18.55 19.96 -6.34
N SER A 179 -19.60 19.44 -5.70
CA SER A 179 -20.75 20.19 -5.19
C SER A 179 -21.06 19.92 -3.72
N ARG A 180 -20.47 18.88 -3.11
CA ARG A 180 -20.63 18.59 -1.67
C ARG A 180 -19.87 19.51 -0.71
N GLY A 181 -19.15 20.52 -1.18
CA GLY A 181 -18.29 21.36 -0.36
C GLY A 181 -18.82 22.78 -0.12
N LYS A 182 -18.66 23.30 1.11
CA LYS A 182 -18.79 24.75 1.38
C LYS A 182 -17.63 25.57 0.78
N PHE A 183 -16.55 24.89 0.42
CA PHE A 183 -15.29 25.45 -0.03
C PHE A 183 -14.95 24.93 -1.42
N SER A 184 -14.00 25.60 -2.06
CA SER A 184 -13.43 25.17 -3.35
C SER A 184 -13.03 23.69 -3.34
N ASN A 185 -13.29 22.98 -4.44
CA ASN A 185 -12.98 21.55 -4.55
C ASN A 185 -11.51 21.27 -4.93
N GLU A 186 -10.87 22.23 -5.58
CA GLU A 186 -9.47 22.19 -5.93
C GLU A 186 -8.58 22.40 -4.69
N LEU A 187 -7.66 21.48 -4.39
CA LEU A 187 -6.81 21.48 -3.20
C LEU A 187 -6.14 22.84 -2.93
N GLY A 188 -5.53 23.44 -3.94
CA GLY A 188 -4.82 24.71 -3.80
C GLY A 188 -5.74 25.88 -3.42
N LEU A 189 -6.93 25.94 -4.01
CA LEU A 189 -7.95 26.95 -3.69
C LEU A 189 -8.59 26.67 -2.34
N PHE A 190 -8.89 25.41 -2.04
CA PHE A 190 -9.41 24.94 -0.77
C PHE A 190 -8.53 25.42 0.40
N LEU A 191 -7.23 25.09 0.39
CA LEU A 191 -6.31 25.48 1.46
C LEU A 191 -6.18 27.00 1.59
N LYS A 192 -6.19 27.74 0.47
CA LYS A 192 -6.19 29.22 0.46
C LYS A 192 -7.46 29.80 1.10
N GLU A 193 -8.60 29.18 0.84
CA GLU A 193 -9.88 29.60 1.39
C GLU A 193 -9.94 29.34 2.90
N ILE A 194 -9.56 28.13 3.34
CA ILE A 194 -9.51 27.76 4.76
C ILE A 194 -8.59 28.69 5.54
N ILE A 195 -7.37 28.93 5.06
CA ILE A 195 -6.41 29.77 5.80
C ILE A 195 -6.85 31.23 5.86
N SER A 196 -7.65 31.70 4.90
CA SER A 196 -8.21 33.05 4.95
C SER A 196 -9.25 33.21 6.07
N ARG A 197 -9.96 32.14 6.42
CA ARG A 197 -11.01 32.12 7.45
C ARG A 197 -10.52 31.71 8.83
N ARG A 198 -9.43 30.92 8.92
CA ARG A 198 -8.81 30.49 10.18
C ARG A 198 -7.53 31.28 10.41
N LYS A 199 -7.58 32.35 11.21
CA LYS A 199 -6.44 33.29 11.37
C LYS A 199 -5.23 32.70 12.10
N GLU A 200 -5.45 31.69 12.95
CA GLU A 200 -4.40 31.02 13.73
C GLU A 200 -3.74 29.86 12.98
N LEU A 201 -4.43 29.31 11.97
CA LEU A 201 -3.99 28.15 11.22
C LEU A 201 -2.67 28.41 10.46
N GLN A 202 -1.75 27.46 10.58
CA GLN A 202 -0.53 27.33 9.78
C GLN A 202 -0.55 26.03 8.98
N ILE A 203 -0.18 26.10 7.70
CA ILE A 203 -0.11 24.92 6.83
C ILE A 203 1.34 24.73 6.38
N HIS A 204 1.91 23.56 6.60
CA HIS A 204 3.26 23.19 6.20
C HIS A 204 3.20 22.00 5.25
N VAL A 205 3.78 22.17 4.06
CA VAL A 205 3.79 21.15 3.00
C VAL A 205 5.23 20.83 2.64
N LEU A 206 5.62 19.58 2.83
CA LEU A 206 6.93 19.05 2.49
C LEU A 206 6.79 17.98 1.41
N SER A 207 7.19 18.33 0.19
CA SER A 207 7.17 17.42 -0.97
C SER A 207 8.59 16.98 -1.30
N TRP A 208 8.77 15.80 -1.89
CA TRP A 208 10.08 15.34 -2.35
C TRP A 208 10.72 16.25 -3.42
N ASP A 209 12.04 16.52 -3.32
CA ASP A 209 12.80 17.33 -4.29
C ASP A 209 13.29 16.47 -5.48
N PHE A 210 12.40 16.30 -6.44
CA PHE A 210 12.56 15.38 -7.57
C PHE A 210 13.21 16.00 -8.82
N ALA A 211 14.24 16.84 -8.64
CA ALA A 211 14.83 17.60 -9.74
C ALA A 211 15.54 16.68 -10.76
N MET A 212 14.83 16.22 -11.81
CA MET A 212 15.22 16.25 -13.24
C MET A 212 14.45 15.26 -14.14
N ILE A 213 13.93 14.13 -13.65
CA ILE A 213 13.47 13.03 -14.55
C ILE A 213 11.99 13.18 -15.01
N TYR A 214 11.13 13.90 -14.29
CA TYR A 214 9.69 14.01 -14.61
C TYR A 214 9.20 15.46 -14.74
N LEU A 215 10.05 16.36 -15.26
CA LEU A 215 9.74 17.78 -15.40
C LEU A 215 8.46 18.06 -16.21
N LEU A 216 8.11 17.20 -17.17
CA LEU A 216 6.95 17.33 -18.06
C LEU A 216 5.62 16.92 -17.42
N GLU A 217 5.62 16.18 -16.32
CA GLU A 217 4.40 15.73 -15.64
C GLU A 217 3.98 16.66 -14.50
N ARG A 218 4.81 17.64 -14.14
CA ARG A 218 4.57 18.57 -13.03
C ARG A 218 3.62 19.70 -13.42
N GLU A 219 2.95 20.25 -12.39
CA GLU A 219 2.68 21.69 -12.41
C GLU A 219 4.01 22.42 -12.52
N PHE A 220 4.25 23.06 -13.67
CA PHE A 220 5.52 23.74 -13.97
C PHE A 220 5.93 24.77 -12.91
N LEU A 221 4.96 25.28 -12.15
CA LEU A 221 5.16 26.16 -11.02
C LEU A 221 4.01 25.90 -10.05
N PRO A 222 4.23 25.39 -8.82
CA PRO A 222 3.22 25.59 -7.79
C PRO A 222 3.11 27.13 -7.70
N VAL A 223 1.89 27.69 -7.85
CA VAL A 223 1.60 29.14 -7.98
C VAL A 223 1.93 29.90 -6.68
N PHE A 224 3.21 29.88 -6.31
CA PHE A 224 3.77 30.40 -5.06
C PHE A 224 5.02 31.26 -5.32
N LYS A 225 5.44 31.47 -6.58
CA LYS A 225 6.66 32.23 -6.91
C LYS A 225 6.43 33.74 -7.13
N ARG A 226 5.83 34.40 -6.12
CA ARG A 226 5.74 35.87 -5.85
C ARG A 226 4.55 36.63 -6.45
N PRO A 227 3.93 37.59 -5.70
CA PRO A 227 4.40 38.22 -4.46
C PRO A 227 3.70 37.66 -3.20
N TRP A 228 4.27 36.60 -2.62
CA TRP A 228 3.89 36.06 -1.30
C TRP A 228 4.48 36.89 -0.15
N ARG A 229 4.40 38.22 -0.23
CA ARG A 229 4.84 39.15 0.83
C ARG A 229 3.72 39.53 1.82
N GLY A 230 2.53 38.92 1.71
CA GLY A 230 1.36 39.32 2.52
C GLY A 230 0.62 38.24 3.32
N ARG A 231 0.86 36.93 3.13
CA ARG A 231 0.15 35.87 3.89
C ARG A 231 1.10 34.76 4.35
N ARG A 232 1.77 35.01 5.48
CA ARG A 232 2.86 34.24 6.11
C ARG A 232 2.52 32.81 6.61
N ARG A 233 1.45 32.16 6.15
CA ARG A 233 0.87 30.99 6.86
C ARG A 233 0.74 29.68 6.08
N ILE A 234 1.04 29.66 4.77
CA ILE A 234 1.26 28.42 4.02
C ILE A 234 2.75 28.34 3.67
N HIS A 235 3.40 27.26 4.10
CA HIS A 235 4.84 27.05 3.96
C HIS A 235 5.09 25.80 3.12
N PHE A 236 5.51 26.00 1.86
CA PHE A 236 5.89 24.91 0.97
C PHE A 236 7.41 24.75 0.90
N ARG A 237 7.90 23.51 1.04
CA ARG A 237 9.33 23.16 0.94
C ARG A 237 9.50 21.85 0.16
N LEU A 238 10.64 21.75 -0.52
CA LEU A 238 11.08 20.52 -1.17
C LEU A 238 12.12 19.82 -0.29
N ASP A 239 12.03 18.49 -0.17
CA ASP A 239 12.92 17.63 0.60
C ASP A 239 13.84 16.83 -0.33
N GLY A 240 15.09 17.28 -0.47
CA GLY A 240 16.16 16.57 -1.16
C GLY A 240 17.20 15.96 -0.20
N ARG A 241 16.88 15.86 1.10
CA ARG A 241 17.82 15.43 2.14
C ARG A 241 17.78 13.91 2.33
N HIS A 242 18.24 13.18 1.31
CA HIS A 242 18.31 11.72 1.29
C HIS A 242 19.50 11.23 0.44
N PRO A 243 19.92 9.96 0.56
CA PRO A 243 20.95 9.38 -0.30
C PRO A 243 20.60 9.47 -1.79
N ARG A 244 21.63 9.47 -2.64
CA ARG A 244 21.46 9.39 -4.10
C ARG A 244 20.68 8.14 -4.47
N GLY A 245 19.68 8.27 -5.35
CA GLY A 245 18.80 7.16 -5.75
C GLY A 245 17.68 6.82 -4.74
N GLY A 246 17.70 7.43 -3.56
CA GLY A 246 16.60 7.37 -2.59
C GLY A 246 15.50 8.42 -2.87
N SER A 247 14.41 8.34 -2.12
CA SER A 247 13.28 9.28 -2.21
C SER A 247 12.56 9.45 -0.87
N HIS A 248 11.97 10.63 -0.65
CA HIS A 248 10.93 10.82 0.35
C HIS A 248 9.63 10.18 -0.14
N HIS A 249 9.25 9.02 0.38
CA HIS A 249 8.05 8.28 -0.05
C HIS A 249 6.96 8.14 1.03
N GLN A 250 6.96 9.01 2.04
CA GLN A 250 5.89 9.05 3.04
C GLN A 250 4.72 9.87 2.49
N LYS A 251 3.49 9.41 2.75
CA LYS A 251 2.27 10.18 2.55
C LYS A 251 1.58 10.29 3.90
N VAL A 252 1.84 11.38 4.59
CA VAL A 252 1.34 11.62 5.96
C VAL A 252 0.72 13.00 6.02
N VAL A 253 -0.51 13.09 6.51
CA VAL A 253 -1.15 14.35 6.86
C VAL A 253 -1.44 14.36 8.35
N VAL A 254 -1.15 15.46 9.03
CA VAL A 254 -1.48 15.64 10.45
C VAL A 254 -2.21 16.96 10.62
N ILE A 255 -3.33 16.95 11.33
CA ILE A 255 -4.20 18.09 11.57
C ILE A 255 -4.31 18.30 13.06
N ASP A 256 -3.81 19.44 13.54
CA ASP A 256 -3.80 19.86 14.94
C ASP A 256 -3.22 18.83 15.94
N ASP A 257 -2.39 17.89 15.47
CA ASP A 257 -1.92 16.71 16.22
C ASP A 257 -3.04 15.81 16.79
N ALA A 258 -4.28 16.03 16.35
CA ALA A 258 -5.47 15.36 16.85
C ALA A 258 -6.04 14.33 15.86
N VAL A 259 -5.84 14.56 14.56
CA VAL A 259 -6.16 13.60 13.49
C VAL A 259 -4.98 13.48 12.54
N ALA A 260 -4.67 12.28 12.10
CA ALA A 260 -3.65 12.03 11.10
C ALA A 260 -4.10 11.00 10.07
N PHE A 261 -3.57 11.12 8.86
CA PHE A 261 -3.75 10.18 7.76
C PHE A 261 -2.39 9.62 7.35
N SER A 262 -2.29 8.31 7.13
CA SER A 262 -1.06 7.65 6.69
C SER A 262 -1.38 6.42 5.84
N GLY A 263 -0.67 6.22 4.73
CA GLY A 263 -0.90 5.10 3.81
C GLY A 263 -0.26 5.31 2.44
N GLY A 264 -0.93 4.84 1.38
CA GLY A 264 -0.40 4.85 0.01
C GLY A 264 -0.70 6.11 -0.81
N LEU A 265 -1.69 6.92 -0.41
CA LEU A 265 -2.24 8.00 -1.25
C LEU A 265 -1.53 9.35 -1.04
N ASP A 266 -0.93 9.89 -2.10
CA ASP A 266 -0.49 11.29 -2.18
C ASP A 266 -1.69 12.21 -2.49
N LEU A 267 -1.62 13.47 -2.04
CA LEU A 267 -2.56 14.53 -2.44
C LEU A 267 -2.22 15.07 -3.83
N THR A 268 -2.31 14.21 -4.85
CA THR A 268 -1.94 14.53 -6.24
C THR A 268 -2.94 13.93 -7.23
N LYS A 269 -2.88 14.37 -8.49
CA LYS A 269 -3.75 13.92 -9.59
C LYS A 269 -3.64 12.42 -9.85
N HIS A 270 -4.66 11.85 -10.50
CA HIS A 270 -4.72 10.44 -10.91
C HIS A 270 -4.82 9.42 -9.77
N ARG A 271 -5.25 9.85 -8.58
CA ARG A 271 -5.41 9.00 -7.38
C ARG A 271 -6.86 8.94 -6.88
N TRP A 272 -7.75 9.76 -7.44
CA TRP A 272 -9.17 9.74 -7.05
C TRP A 272 -9.86 8.58 -7.75
N ASP A 273 -10.55 7.74 -6.98
CA ASP A 273 -11.41 6.67 -7.47
C ASP A 273 -12.39 6.27 -6.37
N THR A 274 -13.36 5.43 -6.71
CA THR A 274 -14.31 4.81 -5.79
C THR A 274 -14.21 3.28 -5.83
N PRO A 275 -14.66 2.54 -4.81
CA PRO A 275 -14.58 1.08 -4.79
C PRO A 275 -15.27 0.35 -5.95
N GLU A 276 -16.22 1.00 -6.63
CA GLU A 276 -16.83 0.44 -7.84
C GLU A 276 -15.87 0.42 -9.05
N HIS A 277 -14.80 1.21 -9.03
CA HIS A 277 -13.78 1.34 -10.06
C HIS A 277 -14.35 1.43 -11.49
N LYS A 278 -15.47 2.15 -11.64
CA LYS A 278 -16.19 2.26 -12.92
C LYS A 278 -15.23 2.75 -14.01
N ARG A 279 -15.16 2.02 -15.12
CA ARG A 279 -14.28 2.31 -16.25
C ARG A 279 -14.37 3.76 -16.72
N ASP A 280 -15.58 4.22 -17.01
CA ASP A 280 -15.83 5.54 -17.59
C ASP A 280 -16.39 6.50 -16.55
N ASP A 281 -15.90 6.45 -15.31
CA ASP A 281 -16.36 7.38 -14.28
C ASP A 281 -16.06 8.83 -14.73
N PRO A 282 -17.08 9.68 -14.94
CA PRO A 282 -16.91 11.04 -15.46
C PRO A 282 -16.11 11.94 -14.51
N ARG A 283 -15.96 11.54 -13.25
CA ARG A 283 -15.21 12.26 -12.22
C ARG A 283 -13.70 11.93 -12.32
N ARG A 284 -13.34 10.80 -12.93
CA ARG A 284 -11.96 10.33 -13.08
C ARG A 284 -11.29 10.90 -14.34
N VAL A 285 -11.10 12.22 -14.35
CA VAL A 285 -10.54 12.97 -15.48
C VAL A 285 -9.21 13.65 -15.16
N LYS A 286 -8.33 13.71 -16.16
CA LYS A 286 -7.07 14.45 -16.15
C LYS A 286 -7.33 15.93 -16.46
N PRO A 287 -6.43 16.85 -16.10
CA PRO A 287 -6.40 18.17 -16.70
C PRO A 287 -6.38 18.05 -18.23
N GLY A 288 -7.41 18.58 -18.91
CA GLY A 288 -7.62 18.42 -20.36
C GLY A 288 -8.72 17.44 -20.78
N GLY A 289 -9.40 16.78 -19.83
CA GLY A 289 -10.64 16.03 -20.09
C GLY A 289 -10.49 14.54 -20.43
N PHE A 290 -9.26 14.02 -20.52
CA PHE A 290 -9.03 12.59 -20.75
C PHE A 290 -9.22 11.78 -19.47
N HIS A 291 -9.81 10.59 -19.55
CA HIS A 291 -9.88 9.69 -18.40
C HIS A 291 -8.52 9.08 -18.06
N TYR A 292 -8.30 8.75 -16.78
CA TYR A 292 -7.20 7.89 -16.35
C TYR A 292 -7.71 6.51 -15.89
N GLU A 293 -6.80 5.54 -15.85
CA GLU A 293 -7.12 4.17 -15.44
C GLU A 293 -7.64 4.11 -14.00
N PRO A 294 -8.49 3.14 -13.67
CA PRO A 294 -8.87 2.84 -12.30
C PRO A 294 -7.65 2.68 -11.37
N PHE A 295 -7.78 3.22 -10.17
CA PHE A 295 -6.69 3.33 -9.21
C PHE A 295 -7.18 2.90 -7.83
N HIS A 296 -6.60 1.82 -7.32
CA HIS A 296 -6.93 1.28 -6.01
C HIS A 296 -5.81 1.51 -5.00
N ASP A 297 -6.16 2.02 -3.83
CA ASP A 297 -5.21 2.25 -2.73
C ASP A 297 -5.94 2.34 -1.39
N VAL A 298 -5.18 2.34 -0.29
CA VAL A 298 -5.71 2.43 1.06
C VAL A 298 -4.93 3.47 1.87
N GLN A 299 -5.68 4.33 2.55
CA GLN A 299 -5.19 5.25 3.57
C GLN A 299 -5.78 4.87 4.93
N MET A 300 -5.08 5.15 6.03
CA MET A 300 -5.62 4.99 7.38
C MET A 300 -5.74 6.36 8.05
N ALA A 301 -6.91 6.66 8.62
CA ALA A 301 -7.12 7.77 9.52
C ALA A 301 -6.98 7.31 10.97
N VAL A 302 -6.31 8.10 11.81
CA VAL A 302 -6.17 7.85 13.24
C VAL A 302 -6.37 9.14 14.02
N SER A 303 -6.84 9.02 15.27
CA SER A 303 -6.93 10.12 16.22
C SER A 303 -6.18 9.84 17.52
N GLY A 304 -6.12 10.84 18.40
CA GLY A 304 -5.53 10.70 19.73
C GLY A 304 -4.01 10.60 19.70
N GLU A 305 -3.43 9.77 20.57
CA GLU A 305 -1.97 9.69 20.74
C GLU A 305 -1.25 9.25 19.46
N ALA A 306 -1.90 8.43 18.63
CA ALA A 306 -1.37 8.03 17.34
C ALA A 306 -1.21 9.21 16.36
N ALA A 307 -2.19 10.13 16.34
CA ALA A 307 -2.11 11.34 15.52
C ALA A 307 -0.99 12.27 16.03
N SER A 308 -0.87 12.44 17.34
CA SER A 308 0.20 13.23 17.97
C SER A 308 1.59 12.66 17.63
N ALA A 309 1.75 11.34 17.71
CA ALA A 309 3.01 10.67 17.35
C ALA A 309 3.37 10.83 15.86
N LEU A 310 2.39 10.81 14.95
CA LEU A 310 2.60 11.15 13.55
C LEU A 310 2.95 12.64 13.36
N GLY A 311 2.41 13.53 14.20
CA GLY A 311 2.80 14.94 14.27
C GLY A 311 4.28 15.12 14.62
N GLU A 312 4.77 14.38 15.61
CA GLU A 312 6.19 14.36 15.95
C GLU A 312 7.06 13.90 14.77
N LEU A 313 6.65 12.82 14.09
CA LEU A 313 7.33 12.32 12.89
C LEU A 313 7.38 13.39 11.79
N ALA A 314 6.26 14.06 11.51
CA ALA A 314 6.18 15.08 10.48
C ALA A 314 7.06 16.29 10.79
N ARG A 315 7.07 16.76 12.05
CA ARG A 315 7.93 17.87 12.49
C ARG A 315 9.41 17.51 12.48
N GLU A 316 9.77 16.29 12.88
CA GLU A 316 11.13 15.76 12.80
C GLU A 316 11.62 15.81 11.35
N ARG A 317 10.82 15.28 10.41
CA ARG A 317 11.16 15.30 8.99
C ARG A 317 11.29 16.72 8.45
N TRP A 318 10.36 17.60 8.81
CA TRP A 318 10.44 19.02 8.46
C TRP A 318 11.74 19.67 8.94
N ARG A 319 12.14 19.41 10.19
CA ARG A 319 13.41 19.90 10.75
C ARG A 319 14.60 19.37 9.98
N ARG A 320 14.63 18.08 9.65
CA ARG A 320 15.72 17.48 8.86
C ARG A 320 15.83 18.07 7.45
N ALA A 321 14.70 18.30 6.80
CA ALA A 321 14.66 18.85 5.45
C ALA A 321 15.05 20.34 5.42
N THR A 322 14.63 21.12 6.40
CA THR A 322 14.65 22.60 6.35
C THR A 322 15.57 23.28 7.38
N GLY A 323 15.98 22.57 8.42
CA GLY A 323 16.66 23.12 9.60
C GLY A 323 15.74 23.85 10.59
N ILE A 324 14.44 23.95 10.31
CA ILE A 324 13.48 24.72 11.12
C ILE A 324 12.72 23.77 12.05
N SER A 325 12.72 24.05 13.35
CA SER A 325 11.88 23.35 14.32
C SER A 325 10.48 23.96 14.35
N LEU A 326 9.46 23.12 14.23
CA LEU A 326 8.06 23.49 14.44
C LEU A 326 7.63 23.04 15.84
N PHE A 327 6.74 23.79 16.47
CA PHE A 327 6.17 23.45 17.77
C PHE A 327 4.85 22.69 17.60
N PRO A 328 4.50 21.77 18.53
CA PRO A 328 3.17 21.19 18.55
C PRO A 328 2.09 22.26 18.78
N PRO A 329 0.87 22.07 18.28
CA PRO A 329 -0.25 22.98 18.54
C PRO A 329 -0.67 22.90 20.01
N PRO A 330 -1.44 23.89 20.52
CA PRO A 330 -1.86 23.94 21.93
C PRO A 330 -2.85 22.83 22.36
N GLY A 331 -3.29 21.95 21.45
CA GLY A 331 -4.24 20.88 21.72
C GLY A 331 -5.71 21.34 21.81
N GLY A 332 -6.59 20.45 22.26
CA GLY A 332 -8.01 20.76 22.52
C GLY A 332 -8.89 20.95 21.27
N SER A 333 -8.41 20.52 20.10
CA SER A 333 -9.20 20.43 18.87
C SER A 333 -9.65 18.99 18.62
N ASP A 334 -10.77 18.82 17.93
CA ASP A 334 -11.22 17.53 17.42
C ASP A 334 -11.61 17.69 15.93
N PRO A 335 -10.62 17.61 15.03
CA PRO A 335 -10.86 17.70 13.60
C PRO A 335 -11.31 16.37 12.99
N TRP A 336 -11.74 15.37 13.78
CA TRP A 336 -12.30 14.14 13.21
C TRP A 336 -13.54 14.47 12.37
N PRO A 337 -13.64 13.98 11.11
CA PRO A 337 -14.82 14.24 10.28
C PRO A 337 -16.09 13.66 10.91
N ASP A 338 -17.19 14.43 10.92
CA ASP A 338 -18.45 13.99 11.55
C ASP A 338 -19.10 12.81 10.78
N ASP A 339 -18.82 12.69 9.48
CA ASP A 339 -19.32 11.65 8.58
C ASP A 339 -18.37 10.45 8.45
N LEU A 340 -17.20 10.49 9.09
CA LEU A 340 -16.27 9.35 9.13
C LEU A 340 -16.56 8.49 10.35
N THR A 341 -17.21 7.35 10.13
CA THR A 341 -17.42 6.35 11.17
C THR A 341 -16.09 5.61 11.45
N PRO A 342 -15.62 5.53 12.70
CA PRO A 342 -14.46 4.71 13.05
C PRO A 342 -14.74 3.22 12.81
N ASP A 343 -13.78 2.50 12.24
CA ASP A 343 -13.80 1.04 12.14
C ASP A 343 -13.36 0.39 13.46
N LEU A 344 -12.45 1.05 14.18
CA LEU A 344 -11.94 0.62 15.48
C LEU A 344 -11.81 1.84 16.41
N GLU A 345 -11.97 1.60 17.71
CA GLU A 345 -11.84 2.62 18.75
C GLU A 345 -10.94 2.12 19.89
N GLU A 346 -10.17 3.03 20.48
CA GLU A 346 -9.28 2.77 21.62
C GLU A 346 -8.32 1.58 21.42
N VAL A 347 -7.72 1.50 20.22
CA VAL A 347 -6.82 0.40 19.83
C VAL A 347 -5.35 0.84 19.75
N PRO A 348 -4.38 -0.02 20.11
CA PRO A 348 -2.97 0.29 19.94
C PRO A 348 -2.58 0.30 18.45
N VAL A 349 -2.01 1.41 17.98
CA VAL A 349 -1.53 1.57 16.60
C VAL A 349 0.00 1.68 16.61
N ALA A 350 0.66 0.74 15.93
CA ALA A 350 2.11 0.77 15.79
C ALA A 350 2.55 1.66 14.60
N ILE A 351 3.55 2.51 14.82
CA ILE A 351 4.15 3.34 13.78
C ILE A 351 5.53 2.78 13.47
N ALA A 352 5.74 2.28 12.26
CA ALA A 352 7.03 1.74 11.79
C ALA A 352 7.57 2.59 10.64
N ARG A 353 8.89 2.79 10.63
CA ARG A 353 9.58 3.66 9.66
C ARG A 353 10.64 2.90 8.87
N THR A 354 10.97 3.46 7.71
CA THR A 354 12.20 3.17 6.98
C THR A 354 12.92 4.49 6.79
N GLU A 355 14.13 4.61 7.32
CA GLU A 355 15.01 5.76 7.10
C GLU A 355 16.40 5.25 6.75
N PRO A 356 17.05 5.77 5.69
CA PRO A 356 18.40 5.36 5.38
C PRO A 356 19.38 5.94 6.39
N GLU A 357 20.50 5.24 6.62
CA GLU A 357 21.64 5.85 7.27
C GLU A 357 22.18 6.96 6.36
N TRP A 358 22.15 8.21 6.85
CA TRP A 358 22.52 9.35 6.03
C TRP A 358 22.81 10.58 6.89
N ASN A 359 23.85 11.33 6.53
CA ASN A 359 24.19 12.62 7.15
C ASN A 359 24.26 12.58 8.69
N GLY A 360 24.88 11.52 9.24
CA GLY A 360 25.03 11.30 10.68
C GLY A 360 23.80 10.73 11.39
N TYR A 361 22.69 10.52 10.69
CA TYR A 361 21.51 9.84 11.24
C TYR A 361 21.62 8.32 11.04
N PRO A 362 21.35 7.50 12.07
CA PRO A 362 21.38 6.04 11.95
C PRO A 362 20.27 5.54 11.04
N GLY A 363 20.52 4.42 10.36
CA GLY A 363 19.50 3.73 9.57
C GLY A 363 18.39 3.13 10.44
N ILE A 364 17.16 3.17 9.93
CA ILE A 364 15.96 2.62 10.58
C ILE A 364 15.31 1.62 9.61
N ARG A 365 15.15 0.37 10.06
CA ARG A 365 14.56 -0.75 9.29
C ARG A 365 13.32 -1.36 9.97
N GLU A 366 12.61 -0.57 10.78
CA GLU A 366 11.43 -1.03 11.54
C GLU A 366 10.38 -1.66 10.64
N VAL A 367 10.10 -1.07 9.48
CA VAL A 367 9.14 -1.60 8.48
C VAL A 367 9.50 -3.01 7.99
N GLU A 368 10.78 -3.27 7.73
CA GLU A 368 11.22 -4.60 7.28
C GLU A 368 11.06 -5.62 8.40
N SER A 369 11.55 -5.30 9.59
CA SER A 369 11.42 -6.14 10.77
C SER A 369 9.94 -6.45 11.06
N LEU A 370 9.05 -5.46 10.91
CA LEU A 370 7.62 -5.67 11.13
C LEU A 370 7.01 -6.60 10.08
N PHE A 371 7.36 -6.46 8.81
CA PHE A 371 6.90 -7.41 7.78
C PHE A 371 7.32 -8.84 8.11
N LEU A 372 8.59 -9.04 8.48
CA LEU A 372 9.12 -10.36 8.82
C LEU A 372 8.42 -10.95 10.05
N ASP A 373 8.23 -10.14 11.11
CA ASP A 373 7.57 -10.58 12.33
C ASP A 373 6.07 -10.87 12.10
N MET A 374 5.40 -10.11 11.23
CA MET A 374 4.02 -10.39 10.82
C MET A 374 3.91 -11.74 10.10
N ILE A 375 4.78 -11.99 9.12
CA ILE A 375 4.79 -13.25 8.36
C ILE A 375 5.10 -14.44 9.28
N ALA A 376 6.11 -14.29 10.15
CA ALA A 376 6.52 -15.35 11.07
C ALA A 376 5.44 -15.67 12.12
N ALA A 377 4.65 -14.67 12.55
CA ALA A 377 3.61 -14.86 13.56
C ALA A 377 2.30 -15.46 13.00
N ALA A 378 2.14 -15.51 11.68
CA ALA A 378 0.93 -15.94 11.01
C ALA A 378 0.68 -17.44 11.16
N ARG A 379 -0.53 -17.79 11.62
CA ARG A 379 -0.96 -19.17 11.88
C ARG A 379 -2.02 -19.66 10.90
N HIS A 380 -2.88 -18.77 10.42
CA HIS A 380 -4.05 -19.13 9.62
C HIS A 380 -4.08 -18.43 8.28
N SER A 381 -3.80 -17.12 8.24
CA SER A 381 -3.88 -16.37 6.99
C SER A 381 -2.94 -15.17 6.94
N ILE A 382 -2.46 -14.91 5.73
CA ILE A 382 -1.72 -13.71 5.33
C ILE A 382 -2.42 -13.14 4.10
N TYR A 383 -2.98 -11.94 4.22
CA TYR A 383 -3.53 -11.18 3.09
C TYR A 383 -2.58 -10.02 2.76
N ILE A 384 -2.18 -9.89 1.50
CA ILE A 384 -1.28 -8.84 1.03
C ILE A 384 -1.89 -8.16 -0.19
N GLU A 385 -1.94 -6.83 -0.15
CA GLU A 385 -2.05 -6.01 -1.35
C GLU A 385 -0.77 -5.19 -1.47
N ASN A 386 -0.11 -5.25 -2.63
CA ASN A 386 1.08 -4.42 -2.81
C ASN A 386 1.35 -4.08 -4.27
N GLN A 387 1.72 -2.82 -4.52
CA GLN A 387 2.14 -2.38 -5.84
C GLN A 387 3.35 -3.15 -6.37
N TYR A 388 4.34 -3.47 -5.53
CA TYR A 388 5.54 -4.18 -5.96
C TYR A 388 5.86 -5.36 -5.08
N PHE A 389 6.40 -6.42 -5.69
CA PHE A 389 7.00 -7.56 -5.01
C PHE A 389 8.35 -7.89 -5.63
N THR A 390 9.40 -7.35 -5.02
CA THR A 390 10.80 -7.50 -5.47
C THR A 390 11.78 -7.75 -4.31
N SER A 391 11.30 -7.88 -3.07
CA SER A 391 12.16 -8.19 -1.93
C SER A 391 12.40 -9.69 -1.76
N ALA A 392 13.66 -10.11 -1.90
CA ALA A 392 14.06 -11.50 -1.68
C ALA A 392 13.85 -11.93 -0.22
N ARG A 393 14.18 -11.08 0.76
CA ARG A 393 14.01 -11.39 2.19
C ARG A 393 12.55 -11.66 2.56
N ILE A 394 11.63 -10.86 2.04
CA ILE A 394 10.19 -11.10 2.24
C ILE A 394 9.75 -12.38 1.51
N CYS A 395 10.24 -12.61 0.29
CA CYS A 395 9.96 -13.85 -0.44
C CYS A 395 10.42 -15.09 0.34
N ASP A 396 11.62 -15.07 0.91
CA ASP A 396 12.16 -16.20 1.68
C ASP A 396 11.34 -16.46 2.96
N ALA A 397 10.87 -15.41 3.63
CA ALA A 397 9.99 -15.53 4.79
C ALA A 397 8.62 -16.16 4.41
N LEU A 398 8.04 -15.78 3.27
CA LEU A 398 6.80 -16.39 2.77
C LEU A 398 7.02 -17.85 2.35
N ILE A 399 8.15 -18.16 1.71
CA ILE A 399 8.53 -19.53 1.35
C ILE A 399 8.58 -20.40 2.60
N GLN A 400 9.19 -19.92 3.69
CA GLN A 400 9.24 -20.67 4.94
C GLN A 400 7.84 -21.06 5.42
N ARG A 401 6.89 -20.11 5.41
CA ARG A 401 5.48 -20.39 5.78
C ARG A 401 4.82 -21.40 4.82
N LEU A 402 5.03 -21.28 3.51
CA LEU A 402 4.46 -22.19 2.50
C LEU A 402 5.01 -23.62 2.55
N THR A 403 6.18 -23.81 3.15
CA THR A 403 6.79 -25.16 3.31
C THR A 403 6.26 -25.92 4.52
N GLU A 404 5.44 -25.30 5.36
CA GLU A 404 4.83 -25.93 6.52
C GLU A 404 3.51 -26.61 6.14
N GLN A 405 3.30 -27.84 6.62
CA GLN A 405 2.10 -28.62 6.29
C GLN A 405 0.81 -27.96 6.80
N ASP A 406 0.85 -27.36 7.98
CA ASP A 406 -0.25 -26.61 8.58
C ASP A 406 0.06 -25.10 8.55
N GLY A 407 0.69 -24.63 7.47
CA GLY A 407 1.03 -23.23 7.26
C GLY A 407 -0.20 -22.35 6.97
N PRO A 408 -0.08 -21.02 7.06
CA PRO A 408 -1.17 -20.11 6.77
C PRO A 408 -1.48 -20.07 5.27
N ASP A 409 -2.74 -19.83 4.91
CA ASP A 409 -3.11 -19.44 3.56
C ASP A 409 -2.55 -18.05 3.24
N ILE A 410 -1.89 -17.92 2.09
CA ILE A 410 -1.25 -16.67 1.65
C ILE A 410 -1.97 -16.15 0.40
N VAL A 411 -2.72 -15.07 0.57
CA VAL A 411 -3.43 -14.37 -0.51
C VAL A 411 -2.67 -13.11 -0.88
N MET A 412 -2.30 -12.96 -2.15
CA MET A 412 -1.63 -11.76 -2.67
C MET A 412 -2.42 -11.15 -3.83
N ILE A 413 -2.75 -9.87 -3.72
CA ILE A 413 -3.41 -9.05 -4.74
C ILE A 413 -2.40 -8.07 -5.32
N MET A 414 -2.15 -8.17 -6.63
CA MET A 414 -1.20 -7.30 -7.34
C MET A 414 -1.67 -6.99 -8.76
N ALA A 415 -1.24 -5.85 -9.31
CA ALA A 415 -1.50 -5.51 -10.70
C ALA A 415 -0.66 -6.37 -11.67
N GLU A 416 -1.25 -6.73 -12.82
CA GLU A 416 -0.58 -7.51 -13.87
C GLU A 416 0.71 -6.82 -14.36
N ARG A 417 0.66 -5.49 -14.50
CA ARG A 417 1.76 -4.63 -14.93
C ARG A 417 1.67 -3.32 -14.18
N ASN A 418 2.82 -2.77 -13.80
CA ASN A 418 2.89 -1.46 -13.16
C ASN A 418 3.18 -0.40 -14.24
N SER A 419 2.68 0.82 -14.06
CA SER A 419 2.91 1.92 -15.00
C SER A 419 4.38 2.35 -15.01
N GLY A 420 5.03 2.42 -16.18
CA GLY A 420 6.41 2.94 -16.33
C GLY A 420 7.33 2.03 -17.15
N TRP A 421 7.84 2.53 -18.28
CA TRP A 421 8.66 1.75 -19.21
C TRP A 421 9.96 1.21 -18.59
N LEU A 422 10.62 2.01 -17.74
CA LEU A 422 11.86 1.61 -17.06
C LEU A 422 11.62 0.58 -15.94
N GLU A 423 10.44 0.63 -15.32
CA GLU A 423 10.05 -0.22 -14.19
C GLU A 423 9.66 -1.62 -14.67
N GLN A 424 9.03 -1.73 -15.84
CA GLN A 424 8.63 -3.01 -16.45
C GLN A 424 9.82 -3.90 -16.82
N ASN A 425 10.91 -3.33 -17.35
CA ASN A 425 12.02 -4.12 -17.90
C ASN A 425 12.91 -4.76 -16.82
N SER A 426 13.08 -4.14 -15.65
CA SER A 426 13.93 -4.69 -14.58
C SER A 426 13.14 -5.28 -13.41
N MET A 427 12.08 -4.61 -12.95
CA MET A 427 11.31 -5.08 -11.78
C MET A 427 10.33 -6.19 -12.16
N GLY A 428 9.84 -6.21 -13.40
CA GLY A 428 8.97 -7.27 -13.90
C GLY A 428 9.64 -8.65 -13.90
N ILE A 429 10.92 -8.72 -14.27
CA ILE A 429 11.71 -9.96 -14.27
C ILE A 429 11.92 -10.46 -12.85
N ILE A 430 12.38 -9.59 -11.94
CA ILE A 430 12.60 -9.95 -10.53
C ILE A 430 11.29 -10.46 -9.92
N ARG A 431 10.18 -9.75 -10.13
CA ARG A 431 8.87 -10.14 -9.63
C ARG A 431 8.44 -11.52 -10.16
N ALA A 432 8.58 -11.76 -11.47
CA ALA A 432 8.26 -13.05 -12.07
C ALA A 432 9.10 -14.19 -11.46
N GLN A 433 10.41 -13.95 -11.24
CA GLN A 433 11.28 -14.92 -10.58
C GLN A 433 10.84 -15.23 -9.14
N LEU A 434 10.50 -14.20 -8.34
CA LEU A 434 10.04 -14.42 -6.97
C LEU A 434 8.69 -15.14 -6.91
N PHE A 435 7.74 -14.82 -7.80
CA PHE A 435 6.49 -15.59 -7.90
C PHE A 435 6.72 -17.05 -8.27
N GLN A 436 7.65 -17.33 -9.18
CA GLN A 436 8.00 -18.71 -9.51
C GLN A 436 8.63 -19.44 -8.31
N LYS A 437 9.43 -18.76 -7.48
CA LYS A 437 9.93 -19.35 -6.23
C LYS A 437 8.80 -19.68 -5.27
N LEU A 438 7.85 -18.75 -5.05
CA LEU A 438 6.68 -19.01 -4.19
C LEU A 438 5.86 -20.20 -4.70
N LYS A 439 5.53 -20.23 -5.99
CA LYS A 439 4.77 -21.34 -6.61
C LYS A 439 5.47 -22.69 -6.48
N ARG A 440 6.81 -22.73 -6.55
CA ARG A 440 7.59 -23.97 -6.37
C ARG A 440 7.68 -24.40 -4.91
N ALA A 441 7.63 -23.45 -3.97
CA ALA A 441 7.68 -23.72 -2.54
C ALA A 441 6.35 -24.20 -1.97
N ASP A 442 5.23 -23.79 -2.58
CA ASP A 442 3.89 -24.16 -2.14
C ASP A 442 3.57 -25.63 -2.44
N ARG A 443 3.95 -26.51 -1.49
CA ARG A 443 3.73 -27.96 -1.59
C ARG A 443 2.32 -28.38 -1.18
N PHE A 444 1.64 -27.54 -0.41
CA PHE A 444 0.39 -27.88 0.26
C PHE A 444 -0.82 -27.09 -0.27
N GLY A 445 -0.62 -26.17 -1.23
CA GLY A 445 -1.70 -25.44 -1.90
C GLY A 445 -2.20 -24.23 -1.12
N HIS A 446 -1.32 -23.58 -0.36
CA HIS A 446 -1.63 -22.42 0.47
C HIS A 446 -1.43 -21.08 -0.25
N LEU A 447 -0.90 -21.06 -1.48
CA LEU A 447 -0.62 -19.82 -2.20
C LEU A 447 -1.72 -19.43 -3.19
N TYR A 448 -2.26 -18.22 -3.01
CA TYR A 448 -3.26 -17.63 -3.88
C TYR A 448 -2.77 -16.29 -4.44
N LEU A 449 -2.46 -16.27 -5.75
CA LEU A 449 -2.03 -15.06 -6.46
C LEU A 449 -3.15 -14.56 -7.36
N TYR A 450 -3.64 -13.36 -7.07
CA TYR A 450 -4.77 -12.75 -7.75
C TYR A 450 -4.42 -11.38 -8.30
N GLN A 451 -5.15 -11.02 -9.35
CA GLN A 451 -5.24 -9.64 -9.82
C GLN A 451 -6.70 -9.21 -9.84
N PRO A 452 -6.97 -7.91 -9.65
CA PRO A 452 -8.30 -7.35 -9.87
C PRO A 452 -8.77 -7.62 -11.29
N ALA A 453 -10.04 -7.98 -11.44
CA ALA A 453 -10.66 -8.16 -12.75
C ALA A 453 -11.89 -7.25 -12.87
N LEU A 454 -11.75 -6.19 -13.66
CA LEU A 454 -12.85 -5.27 -13.91
C LEU A 454 -13.77 -5.76 -15.04
N PRO A 455 -15.09 -5.49 -14.95
CA PRO A 455 -16.02 -5.79 -16.04
C PRO A 455 -15.64 -5.04 -17.32
N GLY A 456 -15.22 -5.78 -18.35
CA GLY A 456 -14.70 -5.23 -19.61
C GLY A 456 -13.22 -5.55 -19.85
N GLY A 457 -12.53 -6.16 -18.88
CA GLY A 457 -11.14 -6.61 -19.01
C GLY A 457 -10.12 -5.49 -18.83
N GLU A 458 -10.55 -4.35 -18.31
CA GLU A 458 -9.71 -3.21 -18.03
C GLU A 458 -8.72 -3.49 -16.91
N ARG A 459 -7.64 -2.72 -16.95
CA ARG A 459 -6.60 -2.75 -15.94
C ARG A 459 -6.96 -1.82 -14.81
N MET A 460 -6.51 -2.19 -13.62
CA MET A 460 -6.56 -1.37 -12.43
C MET A 460 -5.15 -1.32 -11.85
N GLU A 461 -4.68 -0.11 -11.54
CA GLU A 461 -3.45 0.05 -10.77
C GLU A 461 -3.75 -0.32 -9.32
N VAL A 462 -3.02 -1.30 -8.77
CA VAL A 462 -3.05 -1.63 -7.35
C VAL A 462 -1.88 -0.92 -6.70
N HIS A 463 -2.15 0.25 -6.11
CA HIS A 463 -1.14 1.05 -5.43
C HIS A 463 -1.14 0.84 -3.91
N SER A 464 -2.09 0.10 -3.36
CA SER A 464 -2.12 -0.24 -1.93
C SER A 464 -0.82 -0.88 -1.45
N LYS A 465 -0.51 -0.70 -0.16
CA LYS A 465 0.56 -1.41 0.57
C LYS A 465 0.00 -1.91 1.90
N VAL A 466 -0.85 -2.93 1.80
CA VAL A 466 -1.60 -3.51 2.90
C VAL A 466 -1.09 -4.90 3.19
N ILE A 467 -0.97 -5.24 4.47
CA ILE A 467 -0.83 -6.62 4.93
C ILE A 467 -1.72 -6.86 6.15
N VAL A 468 -2.45 -7.96 6.17
CA VAL A 468 -3.29 -8.40 7.29
C VAL A 468 -2.87 -9.83 7.66
N VAL A 469 -2.69 -10.09 8.94
CA VAL A 469 -2.33 -11.42 9.45
C VAL A 469 -3.33 -11.86 10.52
N ASP A 470 -3.91 -13.05 10.33
CA ASP A 470 -4.81 -13.75 11.25
C ASP A 470 -5.94 -12.90 11.87
N ASP A 471 -6.42 -11.86 11.17
CA ASP A 471 -7.33 -10.84 11.71
C ASP A 471 -6.85 -10.20 13.05
N ARG A 472 -5.54 -10.26 13.30
CA ARG A 472 -4.88 -9.80 14.54
C ARG A 472 -4.07 -8.54 14.36
N LEU A 473 -3.51 -8.34 13.18
CA LEU A 473 -2.77 -7.14 12.84
C LEU A 473 -2.97 -6.80 11.38
N ALA A 474 -3.58 -5.63 11.14
CA ALA A 474 -3.62 -4.98 9.83
C ALA A 474 -2.57 -3.87 9.80
N ARG A 475 -1.87 -3.75 8.68
CA ARG A 475 -0.92 -2.67 8.42
C ARG A 475 -1.27 -1.99 7.10
N VAL A 476 -1.31 -0.67 7.16
CA VAL A 476 -1.43 0.24 6.01
C VAL A 476 -0.24 1.20 6.04
N GLY A 477 0.36 1.48 4.89
CA GLY A 477 1.49 2.40 4.82
C GLY A 477 1.90 2.73 3.39
N SER A 478 3.07 3.36 3.24
CA SER A 478 3.59 3.76 1.92
C SER A 478 4.69 2.83 1.37
N ALA A 479 5.09 1.81 2.14
CA ALA A 479 6.24 0.97 1.85
C ALA A 479 5.85 -0.26 1.01
N ASN A 480 6.42 -0.35 -0.19
CA ASN A 480 6.24 -1.50 -1.07
C ASN A 480 7.02 -2.73 -0.58
N LEU A 481 6.69 -3.94 -1.05
CA LEU A 481 7.51 -5.14 -0.82
C LEU A 481 8.73 -5.15 -1.75
N SER A 482 9.54 -4.09 -1.68
CA SER A 482 10.73 -3.86 -2.48
C SER A 482 11.89 -3.48 -1.57
N ASN A 483 13.12 -3.84 -1.96
CA ASN A 483 14.29 -3.49 -1.16
C ASN A 483 14.35 -1.97 -0.92
N ARG A 484 14.04 -1.13 -1.92
CA ARG A 484 13.99 0.34 -1.78
C ARG A 484 13.13 0.81 -0.59
N SER A 485 12.00 0.15 -0.37
CA SER A 485 11.04 0.53 0.69
C SER A 485 11.36 -0.12 2.05
N THR A 486 12.11 -1.22 2.07
CA THR A 486 12.52 -1.95 3.28
C THR A 486 13.91 -1.58 3.78
N GLY A 487 14.52 -0.52 3.22
CA GLY A 487 15.81 0.02 3.67
C GLY A 487 17.03 -0.41 2.85
N LEU A 488 16.79 -1.10 1.73
CA LEU A 488 17.70 -1.85 0.85
C LEU A 488 18.50 -2.93 1.58
#